data_AF-A0A7W2X6B6-F1
#
_entry.id   AF-A0A7W2X6B6-F1
#
_cell.length_a   1.000
_cell.length_b   1.000
_cell.length_c   1.000
_cell.angle_alpha   90.00
_cell.angle_beta   90.00
_cell.angle_gamma   90.00
#
_symmetry.space_group_name_H-M   'P 1'
#
loop_
_entity.id
_entity.type
_entity.pdbx_description
1 polymer ?
#
loop_
_entity_poly.entity_id
_entity_poly.type
_entity_poly.pdbx_seq_one_letter_code
_entity_poly.pdbx_strand_id
1 'polypeptide(L)'
;MSEFSGEQGEKAKWRREKLKLPPIPEPEIDGVTGEILNAYSVISRSRLYAGMAGAPLPISLHDIERFLSARPILIDRDEFDAAIFALDDAWRERWAQEQKSHGKQKQ
;
A
#
# COMPACT_ATOMS: atom_id res chain seq x y z
N MET A 1 -14.10 -33.59 -0.78
CA MET A 1 -12.78 -32.98 -0.53
C MET A 1 -12.96 -31.98 0.58
N SER A 2 -12.47 -32.31 1.77
CA SER A 2 -12.50 -31.46 2.95
C SER A 2 -11.20 -30.65 3.02
N GLU A 3 -11.26 -29.52 3.74
CA GLU A 3 -10.12 -28.78 4.30
C GLU A 3 -9.35 -27.83 3.39
N PHE A 4 -9.88 -26.60 3.29
CA PHE A 4 -9.06 -25.41 3.53
C PHE A 4 -9.93 -24.32 4.19
N SER A 5 -10.42 -24.59 5.40
CA SER A 5 -10.90 -23.50 6.26
C SER A 5 -9.66 -22.91 6.89
N GLY A 6 -9.13 -21.84 6.31
CA GLY A 6 -8.03 -21.08 6.88
C GLY A 6 -8.28 -20.68 8.33
N GLU A 7 -7.24 -20.16 8.99
CA GLU A 7 -7.20 -19.84 10.43
C GLU A 7 -8.27 -18.81 10.89
N GLN A 8 -9.02 -18.24 9.95
CA GLN A 8 -10.08 -17.25 10.13
C GLN A 8 -11.51 -17.84 10.15
N GLY A 9 -11.70 -19.13 9.85
CA GLY A 9 -13.03 -19.74 9.75
C GLY A 9 -13.78 -19.81 11.09
N GLU A 10 -15.12 -19.89 11.04
CA GLU A 10 -15.99 -19.93 12.23
C GLU A 10 -15.62 -21.08 13.20
N LYS A 11 -15.24 -22.23 12.64
CA LYS A 11 -14.72 -23.37 13.41
C LYS A 11 -13.36 -23.09 14.06
N ALA A 12 -12.52 -22.25 13.47
CA ALA A 12 -11.26 -21.82 14.08
C ALA A 12 -11.53 -20.86 15.24
N LYS A 13 -12.47 -19.92 15.07
CA LYS A 13 -12.91 -19.01 16.15
C LYS A 13 -13.50 -19.77 17.34
N TRP A 14 -14.42 -20.70 17.10
CA TRP A 14 -15.00 -21.56 18.16
C TRP A 14 -13.94 -22.38 18.90
N ARG A 15 -13.00 -23.01 18.18
CA ARG A 15 -11.91 -23.80 18.79
C ARG A 15 -11.03 -22.94 19.71
N ARG A 16 -10.70 -21.72 19.27
CA ARG A 16 -9.82 -20.79 19.99
C ARG A 16 -10.48 -20.25 21.25
N GLU A 17 -11.77 -19.94 21.20
CA GLU A 17 -12.55 -19.54 22.37
C GLU A 17 -12.62 -20.68 23.40
N LYS A 18 -12.97 -21.90 22.97
CA LYS A 18 -13.07 -23.06 23.88
C LYS A 18 -11.75 -23.44 24.51
N LEU A 19 -10.65 -23.33 23.76
CA LEU A 19 -9.30 -23.71 24.21
C LEU A 19 -8.50 -22.56 24.83
N LYS A 20 -9.09 -21.35 24.93
CA LYS A 20 -8.41 -20.13 25.44
C LYS A 20 -7.06 -19.88 24.78
N LEU A 21 -6.98 -20.07 23.46
CA LEU A 21 -5.73 -19.93 22.73
C LEU A 21 -5.27 -18.46 22.68
N PRO A 22 -3.96 -18.19 22.79
CA PRO A 22 -3.41 -16.83 22.69
C PRO A 22 -3.74 -16.23 21.32
N PRO A 23 -3.88 -14.90 21.17
CA PRO A 23 -4.22 -14.24 19.90
C PRO A 23 -3.32 -14.75 18.77
N ILE A 24 -3.88 -14.89 17.56
CA ILE A 24 -3.09 -15.30 16.38
C ILE A 24 -2.00 -14.23 16.25
N PRO A 25 -0.71 -14.60 16.32
CA PRO A 25 0.34 -13.62 16.08
C PRO A 25 0.14 -13.08 14.67
N GLU A 26 0.14 -11.76 14.53
CA GLU A 26 0.16 -11.17 13.20
C GLU A 26 1.36 -11.75 12.43
N PRO A 27 1.17 -12.15 11.17
CA PRO A 27 2.27 -12.71 10.40
C PRO A 27 3.42 -11.69 10.37
N GLU A 28 4.62 -12.15 10.74
CA GLU A 28 5.81 -11.30 10.90
C GLU A 28 6.19 -10.59 9.59
N ILE A 29 5.83 -11.17 8.45
CA ILE A 29 5.98 -10.59 7.11
C ILE A 29 4.70 -10.88 6.31
N ASP A 30 3.90 -9.84 6.06
CA ASP A 30 2.86 -9.91 5.03
C ASP A 30 3.48 -9.67 3.66
N GLY A 31 3.62 -10.75 2.88
CA GLY A 31 4.22 -10.71 1.54
C GLY A 31 3.48 -9.77 0.58
N VAL A 32 2.15 -9.63 0.74
CA VAL A 32 1.32 -8.73 -0.08
C VAL A 32 1.65 -7.28 0.24
N THR A 33 1.67 -6.91 1.52
CA THR A 33 2.07 -5.57 1.95
C THR A 33 3.50 -5.24 1.48
N GLY A 34 4.43 -6.17 1.62
CA GLY A 34 5.82 -5.98 1.16
C GLY A 34 5.91 -5.73 -0.34
N GLU A 35 5.13 -6.46 -1.14
CA GLU A 35 5.07 -6.31 -2.60
C GLU A 35 4.52 -4.93 -3.00
N ILE A 36 3.42 -4.49 -2.39
CA ILE A 36 2.81 -3.17 -2.64
C ILE A 36 3.79 -2.05 -2.28
N LEU A 37 4.42 -2.10 -1.11
CA LEU A 37 5.36 -1.08 -0.66
C LEU A 37 6.59 -1.00 -1.56
N ASN A 38 7.12 -2.16 -1.97
CA ASN A 38 8.23 -2.22 -2.91
C ASN A 38 7.83 -1.65 -4.29
N ALA A 39 6.64 -2.00 -4.78
CA ALA A 39 6.13 -1.46 -6.04
C ALA A 39 5.98 0.05 -5.99
N TYR A 40 5.36 0.60 -4.94
CA TYR A 40 5.23 2.04 -4.75
C TYR A 40 6.60 2.74 -4.69
N SER A 41 7.56 2.17 -3.96
CA SER A 41 8.94 2.67 -3.91
C SER A 41 9.58 2.73 -5.31
N VAL A 42 9.34 1.72 -6.15
CA VAL A 42 9.88 1.71 -7.52
C VAL A 42 9.18 2.73 -8.42
N ILE A 43 7.84 2.76 -8.41
CA ILE A 43 7.01 3.59 -9.29
C ILE A 43 7.20 5.07 -8.95
N SER A 44 7.19 5.43 -7.66
CA SER A 44 7.31 6.82 -7.21
C SER A 44 8.61 7.51 -7.61
N ARG A 45 9.65 6.77 -8.03
CA ARG A 45 10.91 7.33 -8.53
C ARG A 45 10.81 7.98 -9.91
N SER A 46 9.85 7.57 -10.74
CA SER A 46 9.59 8.23 -12.04
C SER A 46 8.59 9.38 -11.92
N ARG A 47 8.20 9.75 -10.69
CA ARG A 47 7.22 10.81 -10.45
C ARG A 47 7.62 12.11 -11.15
N LEU A 48 6.64 12.69 -11.83
CA LEU A 48 6.74 13.99 -12.45
C LEU A 48 6.40 15.10 -11.45
N TYR A 49 7.04 16.25 -11.63
CA TYR A 49 6.84 17.44 -10.81
C TYR A 49 6.50 18.62 -11.73
N ALA A 50 5.60 19.49 -11.29
CA ALA A 50 5.09 20.57 -12.11
C ALA A 50 4.92 21.90 -11.35
N GLY A 51 4.92 22.99 -12.11
CA GLY A 51 4.73 24.35 -11.60
C GLY A 51 5.97 24.94 -10.94
N MET A 52 5.90 26.22 -10.60
CA MET A 52 7.02 26.99 -10.02
C MET A 52 7.47 26.49 -8.65
N ALA A 53 6.56 25.84 -7.91
CA ALA A 53 6.85 25.24 -6.61
C ALA A 53 7.40 23.80 -6.73
N GLY A 54 7.52 23.25 -7.95
CA GLY A 54 7.93 21.86 -8.17
C GLY A 54 7.00 20.87 -7.45
N ALA A 55 5.69 21.07 -7.55
CA ALA A 55 4.72 20.25 -6.83
C ALA A 55 4.64 18.85 -7.44
N PRO A 56 4.57 17.79 -6.61
CA PRO A 56 4.46 16.43 -7.09
C PRO A 56 3.13 16.19 -7.81
N LEU A 57 3.21 15.68 -9.05
CA LEU A 57 2.04 15.19 -9.75
C LEU A 57 1.62 13.82 -9.21
N PRO A 58 0.32 13.48 -9.30
CA PRO A 58 -0.16 12.13 -9.00
C PRO A 58 0.56 11.09 -9.85
N ILE A 59 0.75 9.89 -9.29
CA ILE A 59 1.22 8.74 -10.07
C ILE A 59 0.21 8.48 -11.20
N SER A 60 0.73 8.30 -12.42
CA SER A 60 -0.13 8.01 -13.57
C SER A 60 -0.40 6.52 -13.69
N LEU A 61 -1.56 6.15 -14.26
CA LEU A 61 -1.86 4.74 -14.57
C LEU A 61 -0.78 4.12 -15.47
N HIS A 62 -0.21 4.91 -16.39
CA HIS A 62 0.85 4.48 -17.28
C HIS A 62 2.13 4.08 -16.53
N ASP A 63 2.51 4.79 -15.46
CA ASP A 63 3.65 4.42 -14.64
C ASP A 63 3.43 3.05 -13.96
N ILE A 64 2.19 2.78 -13.54
CA ILE A 64 1.81 1.51 -12.94
C ILE A 64 1.82 0.38 -13.98
N GLU A 65 1.23 0.60 -15.17
CA GLU A 65 1.26 -0.36 -16.29
C GLU A 65 2.69 -0.71 -16.69
N ARG A 66 3.57 0.28 -16.76
CA ARG A 66 4.99 0.09 -17.05
C ARG A 66 5.66 -0.79 -16.00
N PHE A 67 5.34 -0.61 -14.72
CA PHE A 67 5.85 -1.48 -13.66
C PHE A 67 5.36 -2.92 -13.83
N LEU A 68 4.05 -3.11 -14.05
CA LEU A 68 3.47 -4.44 -14.24
C LEU A 68 3.98 -5.17 -15.49
N SER A 69 4.28 -4.44 -16.57
CA SER A 69 4.84 -5.04 -17.79
C SER A 69 6.19 -5.72 -17.55
N ALA A 70 6.93 -5.29 -16.52
CA ALA A 70 8.25 -5.81 -16.18
C ALA A 70 8.22 -6.79 -15.01
N ARG A 71 7.17 -6.77 -14.18
CA ARG A 71 7.05 -7.57 -12.96
C ARG A 71 5.62 -8.10 -12.80
N PRO A 72 5.40 -9.42 -12.92
CA PRO A 72 4.11 -10.00 -12.57
C PRO A 72 3.88 -9.88 -11.05
N ILE A 73 2.64 -9.58 -10.69
CA ILE A 73 2.19 -9.49 -9.29
C ILE A 73 1.09 -10.54 -9.04
N LEU A 74 0.95 -10.98 -7.80
CA LEU A 74 -0.07 -11.97 -7.40
C LEU A 74 -1.35 -11.32 -6.84
N ILE A 75 -1.38 -10.01 -6.75
CA ILE A 75 -2.48 -9.20 -6.21
C ILE A 75 -3.45 -8.89 -7.35
N ASP A 76 -4.74 -8.84 -7.03
CA ASP A 76 -5.75 -8.36 -7.97
C ASP A 76 -5.40 -6.97 -8.49
N ARG A 77 -5.66 -6.72 -9.78
CA ARG A 77 -5.23 -5.48 -10.44
C ARG A 77 -5.89 -4.25 -9.83
N ASP A 78 -7.18 -4.32 -9.54
CA ASP A 78 -7.93 -3.18 -9.01
C ASP A 78 -7.50 -2.89 -7.56
N GLU A 79 -7.26 -3.94 -6.78
CA GLU A 79 -6.76 -3.82 -5.41
C GLU A 79 -5.34 -3.24 -5.38
N PHE A 80 -4.46 -3.68 -6.28
CA PHE A 80 -3.11 -3.14 -6.41
C PHE A 80 -3.13 -1.66 -6.80
N ASP A 81 -3.91 -1.29 -7.82
CA ASP A 81 -4.00 0.10 -8.28
C ASP A 81 -4.54 1.01 -7.18
N ALA A 82 -5.60 0.58 -6.50
CA ALA A 82 -6.16 1.30 -5.36
C ALA A 82 -5.14 1.49 -4.24
N ALA A 83 -4.34 0.47 -3.92
CA ALA A 83 -3.31 0.56 -2.90
C ALA A 83 -2.18 1.54 -3.30
N ILE A 84 -1.72 1.50 -4.55
CA ILE A 84 -0.71 2.43 -5.06
C ILE A 84 -1.21 3.88 -5.01
N PHE A 85 -2.46 4.13 -5.41
CA PHE A 85 -3.03 5.48 -5.35
C PHE A 85 -3.25 5.95 -3.92
N ALA A 86 -3.70 5.09 -3.00
CA ALA A 86 -3.87 5.45 -1.60
C ALA A 86 -2.53 5.85 -0.94
N LEU A 87 -1.45 5.10 -1.23
CA LEU A 87 -0.10 5.45 -0.78
C LEU A 87 0.38 6.78 -1.39
N ASP A 88 0.07 7.00 -2.67
CA ASP A 88 0.41 8.22 -3.38
C ASP A 88 -0.24 9.46 -2.77
N ASP A 89 -1.54 9.38 -2.52
CA ASP A 89 -2.33 10.47 -1.95
C ASP A 89 -1.89 10.79 -0.53
N ALA A 90 -1.66 9.77 0.31
CA ALA A 90 -1.18 9.98 1.67
C ALA A 90 0.18 10.69 1.70
N TRP A 91 1.11 10.31 0.80
CA TRP A 91 2.41 10.97 0.71
C TRP A 91 2.29 12.41 0.19
N ARG A 92 1.48 12.63 -0.85
CA ARG A 92 1.26 13.97 -1.43
C ARG A 92 0.57 14.92 -0.45
N GLU A 93 -0.37 14.42 0.35
CA GLU A 93 -1.02 15.19 1.41
C GLU A 93 0.00 15.65 2.45
N ARG A 94 0.85 14.74 2.91
CA ARG A 94 1.95 15.07 3.84
C ARG A 94 2.90 16.12 3.25
N TRP A 95 3.32 15.95 2.00
CA TRP A 95 4.16 16.94 1.30
C TRP A 95 3.50 18.32 1.30
N ALA A 96 2.21 18.40 0.98
CA ALA A 96 1.48 19.66 0.94
C ALA A 96 1.37 20.33 2.33
N GLN A 97 1.26 19.55 3.41
CA GLN A 97 1.29 20.06 4.78
C GLN A 97 2.67 20.61 5.18
N GLU A 98 3.74 19.92 4.78
CA GLU A 98 5.12 20.35 5.02
C GLU A 98 5.44 21.68 4.29
N GLN A 99 4.99 21.84 3.04
CA GLN A 99 5.15 23.11 2.30
C GLN A 99 4.45 24.29 2.96
N LYS A 100 3.23 24.08 3.48
CA LYS A 100 2.47 25.13 4.21
C LYS A 100 3.20 25.55 5.49
N SER A 101 3.80 24.59 6.19
CA SER A 101 4.56 24.85 7.42
C SER A 101 5.83 25.64 7.13
N HIS A 102 6.59 25.26 6.11
CA HIS A 102 7.80 25.99 5.69
C HIS A 102 7.51 27.40 5.15
N GLY A 103 6.38 27.60 4.48
CA GLY A 103 5.95 28.94 4.04
C GLY A 103 5.62 29.89 5.20
N LYS A 104 5.05 29.37 6.30
CA LYS A 104 4.72 30.17 7.50
C LYS A 104 5.95 30.53 8.33
N GLN A 105 6.99 29.69 8.33
CA GLN A 105 8.21 29.91 9.11
C GLN A 105 9.15 30.96 8.50
N LYS A 106 8.88 31.37 7.25
CA LYS A 106 9.66 32.33 6.47
C LYS A 106 9.02 33.72 6.38
N GLN A 107 7.89 33.93 7.09
CA GLN A 107 7.19 35.22 7.20
C GLN A 107 7.51 35.89 8.54
#